data_AF-W2JUS3-F1
#
_entry.id   AF-W2JUS3-F1
#
_cell.length_a   1.000
_cell.length_b   1.000
_cell.length_c   1.000
_cell.angle_alpha   90.00
_cell.angle_beta   90.00
_cell.angle_gamma   90.00
#
_symmetry.space_group_name_H-M   'P 1'
#
loop_
_entity.id
_entity.type
_entity.pdbx_description
1 polymer ?
#
loop_
_entity_poly.entity_id
_entity_poly.type
_entity_poly.pdbx_seq_one_letter_code
_entity_poly.pdbx_strand_id
1 'polypeptide(L)'
;EAHATRLKFYADFSLGITEDLLAHVAHNSEEHVVEKLLQARYGATSAMHQLLVKWRGLCKLENTWEPVQNLLEDVPALVKRFAAQNKKDPAVKSMASAHGIA
;
A
#
# COMPACT_ATOMS: atom_id res chain seq x y z
N GLU A 1 -20.74 6.74 -10.22
CA GLU A 1 -19.49 6.16 -9.70
C GLU A 1 -19.41 4.70 -10.14
N ALA A 2 -18.62 4.42 -11.17
CA ALA A 2 -18.65 3.15 -11.90
C ALA A 2 -17.30 2.42 -11.78
N HIS A 3 -16.84 2.19 -10.55
CA HIS A 3 -15.49 1.67 -10.32
C HIS A 3 -15.36 0.27 -9.71
N ALA A 4 -16.45 -0.49 -9.55
CA ALA A 4 -16.38 -1.89 -9.08
C ALA A 4 -17.16 -2.91 -9.94
N THR A 5 -17.79 -2.50 -11.05
CA THR A 5 -18.65 -3.40 -11.84
C THR A 5 -17.93 -4.09 -13.00
N ARG A 6 -16.70 -3.66 -13.37
CA ARG A 6 -15.97 -4.25 -14.50
C ARG A 6 -15.35 -5.62 -14.20
N LEU A 7 -15.06 -5.94 -12.93
CA LEU A 7 -14.46 -7.22 -12.58
C LEU A 7 -15.48 -8.38 -12.50
N LYS A 8 -16.76 -8.08 -12.27
CA LYS A 8 -17.84 -9.10 -12.31
C LYS A 8 -18.18 -9.57 -13.72
N PHE A 9 -17.84 -8.79 -14.75
CA PHE A 9 -18.18 -9.10 -16.15
C PHE A 9 -17.17 -10.02 -16.84
N TYR A 10 -15.94 -10.13 -16.31
CA TYR A 10 -14.90 -11.01 -16.84
C TYR A 10 -14.81 -12.37 -16.12
N ALA A 11 -15.71 -12.62 -15.17
CA ALA A 11 -15.97 -13.96 -14.67
C ALA A 11 -16.82 -14.76 -15.67
N ASP A 12 -16.42 -14.73 -16.95
CA ASP A 12 -16.92 -15.68 -17.93
C ASP A 12 -16.21 -17.01 -17.69
N PHE A 13 -17.01 -18.06 -17.66
CA PHE A 13 -16.77 -19.44 -17.27
C PHE A 13 -15.67 -20.19 -18.07
N SER A 14 -14.83 -19.50 -18.85
CA SER A 14 -13.79 -20.11 -19.71
C SER A 14 -12.36 -20.02 -19.18
N LEU A 15 -12.11 -19.22 -18.14
CA LEU A 15 -10.83 -19.21 -17.45
C LEU A 15 -11.02 -19.96 -16.14
N GLY A 16 -10.60 -21.22 -16.11
CA GLY A 16 -10.48 -22.02 -14.89
C GLY A 16 -9.47 -21.42 -13.93
N ILE A 17 -9.79 -20.24 -13.39
CA ILE A 17 -9.02 -19.58 -12.35
C ILE A 17 -9.35 -20.34 -11.07
N THR A 18 -8.48 -21.28 -10.76
CA THR A 18 -8.51 -22.00 -9.49
C THR A 18 -8.21 -21.03 -8.34
N GLU A 19 -8.72 -21.36 -7.15
CA GLU A 19 -8.44 -20.63 -5.91
C GLU A 19 -6.93 -20.44 -5.68
N ASP A 20 -6.12 -21.40 -6.15
CA ASP A 20 -4.67 -21.35 -6.15
C ASP A 20 -4.08 -20.24 -7.05
N LEU A 21 -4.67 -19.95 -8.20
CA LEU A 21 -4.24 -18.86 -9.08
C LEU A 21 -4.56 -17.49 -8.47
N LEU A 22 -5.70 -17.38 -7.78
CA LEU A 22 -6.06 -16.21 -6.98
C LEU A 22 -5.09 -16.01 -5.81
N ALA A 23 -4.76 -17.09 -5.10
CA ALA A 23 -3.77 -17.08 -4.02
C ALA A 23 -2.37 -16.75 -4.54
N HIS A 24 -1.98 -17.24 -5.73
CA HIS A 24 -0.68 -16.98 -6.33
C HIS A 24 -0.53 -15.53 -6.84
N VAL A 25 -1.60 -14.94 -7.39
CA VAL A 25 -1.62 -13.51 -7.76
C VAL A 25 -1.60 -12.64 -6.50
N ALA A 26 -2.34 -12.98 -5.45
CA ALA A 26 -2.27 -12.27 -4.17
C ALA A 26 -0.84 -12.28 -3.60
N HIS A 27 -0.19 -13.45 -3.56
CA HIS A 27 1.16 -13.59 -3.00
C HIS A 27 2.28 -12.94 -3.83
N ASN A 28 2.11 -12.80 -5.15
CA ASN A 28 3.15 -12.24 -6.04
C ASN A 28 2.87 -10.81 -6.53
N SER A 29 1.68 -10.23 -6.36
CA SER A 29 1.34 -8.93 -6.98
C SER A 29 1.32 -7.72 -6.04
N GLU A 30 1.26 -7.95 -4.72
CA GLU A 30 1.05 -6.87 -3.74
C GLU A 30 2.23 -5.87 -3.67
N GLU A 31 3.48 -6.35 -3.78
CA GLU A 31 4.67 -5.48 -3.86
C GLU A 31 4.94 -4.89 -5.27
N HIS A 32 4.18 -5.26 -6.30
CA HIS A 32 4.50 -4.81 -7.66
C HIS A 32 4.07 -3.38 -7.95
N VAL A 33 3.02 -2.86 -7.32
CA VAL A 33 2.51 -1.51 -7.66
C VAL A 33 3.25 -0.41 -6.89
N VAL A 34 3.63 -0.67 -5.62
CA VAL A 34 4.43 0.27 -4.83
C VAL A 34 5.90 0.13 -5.20
N GLU A 35 6.48 1.18 -5.79
CA GLU A 35 7.92 1.22 -6.07
C GLU A 35 8.72 1.58 -4.82
N LYS A 36 8.26 2.58 -4.05
CA LYS A 36 8.96 3.03 -2.84
C LYS A 36 8.08 3.84 -1.89
N LEU A 37 8.30 3.70 -0.59
CA LEU A 37 7.80 4.63 0.42
C LEU A 37 8.84 5.74 0.65
N LEU A 38 8.41 6.99 0.55
CA LEU A 38 9.32 8.14 0.51
C LEU A 38 9.36 8.91 1.82
N GLN A 39 8.20 9.20 2.40
CA GLN A 39 8.06 10.11 3.54
C GLN A 39 6.88 9.70 4.42
N ALA A 40 6.94 10.04 5.70
CA ALA A 40 5.81 9.92 6.62
C ALA A 40 5.31 11.32 7.02
N ARG A 41 4.01 11.42 7.30
CA ARG A 41 3.41 12.60 7.92
C ARG A 41 2.21 12.23 8.77
N TYR A 42 1.79 13.15 9.63
CA TYR A 42 0.45 13.15 10.20
C TYR A 42 -0.40 14.18 9.46
N GLY A 43 -1.44 13.72 8.76
CA GLY A 43 -2.37 14.61 8.07
C GLY A 43 -3.32 15.25 9.08
N ALA A 44 -3.11 16.52 9.42
CA ALA A 44 -3.95 17.20 10.41
C ALA A 44 -5.43 17.26 10.00
N THR A 45 -5.71 17.45 8.70
CA THR A 45 -7.08 17.48 8.16
C THR A 45 -7.74 16.11 8.17
N SER A 46 -7.00 15.05 7.84
CA SER A 46 -7.51 13.67 7.83
C SER A 46 -7.41 12.98 9.19
N ALA A 47 -6.76 13.62 10.17
CA ALA A 47 -6.47 13.10 11.51
C ALA A 47 -5.86 11.68 11.51
N MET A 48 -4.93 11.41 10.58
CA MET A 48 -4.30 10.09 10.46
C MET A 48 -2.86 10.16 9.94
N HIS A 49 -2.06 9.14 10.24
CA HIS A 49 -0.73 8.96 9.66
C HIS A 49 -0.82 8.52 8.21
N GLN A 50 0.02 9.10 7.38
CA GLN A 50 0.09 8.81 5.95
C GLN A 50 1.54 8.61 5.51
N LEU A 51 1.72 7.81 4.46
CA LEU A 51 3.00 7.63 3.78
C LEU A 51 2.90 8.10 2.33
N LEU A 52 3.95 8.77 1.87
CA LEU A 52 4.07 9.17 0.47
C LEU A 52 4.54 7.97 -0.34
N VAL A 53 3.69 7.53 -1.26
CA VAL A 53 3.92 6.36 -2.10
C VAL A 53 4.44 6.81 -3.47
N LYS A 54 5.57 6.24 -3.89
CA LYS A 54 5.99 6.26 -5.29
C LYS A 54 5.44 5.01 -5.97
N TRP A 55 4.64 5.21 -7.00
CA TRP A 55 4.04 4.14 -7.78
C TRP A 55 4.95 3.70 -8.93
N ARG A 56 5.03 2.39 -9.17
CA ARG A 56 5.85 1.83 -10.24
C ARG A 56 5.36 2.31 -11.60
N GLY A 57 6.31 2.73 -12.45
CA GLY A 57 6.01 3.17 -13.82
C GLY A 57 5.32 4.53 -13.94
N LEU A 58 4.94 5.17 -12.82
CA LEU A 58 4.39 6.51 -12.79
C LEU A 58 5.44 7.56 -12.42
N CYS A 59 5.21 8.81 -12.82
CA CYS A 59 6.14 9.89 -12.52
C CYS A 59 5.95 10.40 -11.07
N LYS A 60 6.88 11.21 -10.57
CA LYS A 60 6.86 11.72 -9.18
C LYS A 60 5.64 12.59 -8.86
N LEU A 61 4.99 13.18 -9.87
CA LEU A 61 3.78 13.97 -9.69
C LEU A 61 2.57 13.11 -9.33
N GLU A 62 2.60 11.83 -9.69
CA GLU A 62 1.57 10.85 -9.35
C GLU A 62 1.75 10.28 -7.95
N ASN A 63 2.76 10.72 -7.18
CA ASN A 63 2.94 10.23 -5.82
C ASN A 63 1.77 10.68 -4.95
N THR A 64 1.19 9.74 -4.21
CA THR A 64 0.03 10.00 -3.35
C THR A 64 0.36 9.76 -1.89
N TRP A 65 -0.37 10.43 -1.01
CA TRP A 65 -0.31 10.22 0.43
C TRP A 65 -1.38 9.20 0.84
N GLU A 66 -0.95 7.97 1.07
CA GLU A 66 -1.84 6.88 1.43
C GLU A 66 -1.91 6.70 2.96
N PRO A 67 -3.07 6.35 3.53
CA PRO A 67 -3.20 5.98 4.92
C PRO A 67 -2.26 4.81 5.27
N VAL A 68 -1.63 4.89 6.44
CA VAL A 68 -0.69 3.84 6.90
C VAL A 68 -1.40 2.50 7.06
N GLN A 69 -2.67 2.51 7.48
CA GLN A 69 -3.47 1.30 7.66
C GLN A 69 -3.66 0.53 6.35
N ASN A 70 -4.03 1.22 5.26
CA ASN A 70 -4.15 0.59 3.94
C ASN A 70 -2.83 -0.06 3.52
N LEU A 71 -1.71 0.65 3.71
CA LEU A 71 -0.39 0.11 3.36
C LEU A 71 0.09 -1.02 4.28
N LEU A 72 -0.42 -1.11 5.51
CA LEU A 72 -0.16 -2.24 6.40
C LEU A 72 -0.99 -3.47 6.03
N GLU A 73 -2.17 -3.28 5.42
CA GLU A 73 -2.97 -4.35 4.84
C GLU A 73 -2.34 -4.83 3.52
N ASP A 74 -1.96 -3.90 2.64
CA ASP A 74 -1.48 -4.22 1.29
C ASP A 74 0.00 -4.62 1.25
N VAL A 75 0.89 -3.91 1.96
CA VAL A 75 2.35 -4.07 1.85
C VAL A 75 3.07 -3.97 3.22
N PRO A 76 2.67 -4.77 4.24
CA PRO A 76 3.18 -4.64 5.61
C PRO A 76 4.69 -4.77 5.73
N ALA A 77 5.32 -5.64 4.93
CA ALA A 77 6.77 -5.84 4.94
C ALA A 77 7.53 -4.57 4.49
N LEU A 78 7.01 -3.87 3.47
CA LEU A 78 7.60 -2.64 2.97
C LEU A 78 7.46 -1.50 4.00
N VAL A 79 6.30 -1.38 4.67
CA VAL A 79 6.08 -0.40 5.73
C VAL A 79 7.03 -0.61 6.91
N LYS A 80 7.17 -1.86 7.38
CA LYS A 80 8.10 -2.21 8.47
C LYS A 80 9.55 -1.88 8.09
N ARG A 81 9.97 -2.22 6.87
CA ARG A 81 11.31 -1.90 6.36
C ARG A 81 11.55 -0.39 6.28
N PHE A 82 10.58 0.37 5.78
CA PHE A 82 10.65 1.83 5.73
C PHE A 82 10.77 2.44 7.13
N ALA A 83 9.95 2.00 8.08
CA ALA A 83 10.03 2.46 9.47
C ALA A 83 11.40 2.15 10.09
N ALA A 84 11.93 0.96 9.84
CA ALA A 84 13.24 0.54 10.34
C ALA A 84 14.42 1.34 9.77
N GLN A 85 14.35 1.74 8.50
CA GLN A 85 15.38 2.55 7.84
C GLN A 85 15.34 4.02 8.27
N ASN A 86 14.16 4.52 8.65
CA ASN A 86 13.94 5.93 8.96
C ASN A 86 13.65 6.20 10.45
N LYS A 87 14.13 5.33 11.35
CA LYS A 87 13.91 5.42 12.81
C LYS A 87 14.29 6.75 13.46
N LYS A 88 15.08 7.62 12.81
CA LYS A 88 15.47 8.93 13.32
C LYS A 88 14.45 10.02 13.03
N ASP A 89 13.60 9.84 12.02
CA ASP A 89 12.57 10.81 11.62
C ASP A 89 11.43 10.85 12.67
N PRO A 90 11.12 12.02 13.25
CA PRO A 90 10.04 12.16 14.23
C PRO A 90 8.66 11.71 13.72
N ALA A 91 8.33 11.97 12.45
CA ALA A 91 7.06 11.56 11.87
C ALA A 91 6.99 10.03 11.74
N VAL A 92 8.09 9.40 11.36
CA VAL A 92 8.19 7.93 11.29
C VAL A 92 8.12 7.32 12.68
N LYS A 93 8.77 7.90 13.68
CA LYS A 93 8.65 7.45 15.08
C LYS A 93 7.22 7.53 15.60
N SER A 94 6.54 8.66 15.38
CA SER A 94 5.14 8.85 15.77
C SER A 94 4.23 7.83 15.12
N MET A 95 4.39 7.62 13.80
CA MET A 95 3.67 6.60 13.06
C MET A 95 3.97 5.19 13.60
N ALA A 96 5.23 4.82 13.74
CA ALA A 96 5.61 3.48 14.18
C ALA A 96 5.05 3.15 15.58
N SER A 97 5.10 4.12 16.49
CA SER A 97 4.49 4.00 17.82
C SER A 97 2.97 3.88 17.78
N ALA A 98 2.30 4.64 16.90
CA ALA A 98 0.84 4.64 16.79
C ALA A 98 0.29 3.34 16.17
N HIS A 99 1.04 2.72 15.27
CA HIS A 99 0.62 1.53 14.51
C HIS A 99 1.29 0.23 14.97
N GLY A 100 2.02 0.24 16.10
CA GLY A 100 2.64 -0.97 16.66
C GLY A 100 3.75 -1.57 15.79
N ILE A 101 4.48 -0.74 15.05
CA ILE A 101 5.58 -1.15 14.16
C ILE A 101 6.90 -1.08 14.94
N ALA A 102 7.56 -2.23 15.14
CA ALA A 102 8.84 -2.37 15.88
C ALA A 102 10.10 -2.10 15.03
#